data_AF-A0A3P7I2U0-F1
#
_entry.id   AF-A0A3P7I2U0-F1
#
_cell.length_a   1.000
_cell.length_b   1.000
_cell.length_c   1.000
_cell.angle_alpha   90.00
_cell.angle_beta   90.00
_cell.angle_gamma   90.00
#
_symmetry.space_group_name_H-M   'P 1'
#
loop_
_entity.id
_entity.type
_entity.pdbx_description
1 polymer ?
#
loop_
_entity_poly.entity_id
_entity_poly.type
_entity_poly.pdbx_seq_one_letter_code
_entity_poly.pdbx_strand_id
1 'polypeptide(L)'
;MSVSPTQLGRAALVSALPPDAALFVFADLQQATKAVALDTELHMLYLVTPTNCTVWQGCDWNHLQNIFLKLLPGEKRVAKLVGANNGFIVSRVRGTSISTFDRNYQLHLRFFSALALFDIINEKSIEDVASYFKISRGTLQTLQQQSATYAAMVVSFCSHLGWTYLRDLLRGFATRLAFGVRRELTELVSIEGIDASRARVFHDHDITSMVELSNCTVKKIADLLSLAVPFSRYFRKSL
;
A
#
# COMPACT_ATOMS: atom_id res chain seq x y z
N MET A 1 1.59 35.82 -26.91
CA MET A 1 0.64 34.71 -26.75
C MET A 1 0.78 34.22 -25.31
N SER A 2 -0.25 34.37 -24.47
CA SER A 2 -0.18 33.95 -23.06
C SER A 2 -0.60 32.48 -22.96
N VAL A 3 0.20 31.63 -22.32
CA VAL A 3 -0.12 30.22 -22.08
C VAL A 3 -0.51 30.08 -20.61
N SER A 4 -1.69 29.51 -20.35
CA SER A 4 -2.19 29.24 -19.00
C SER A 4 -2.31 27.73 -18.76
N PRO A 5 -1.92 27.21 -17.59
CA PRO A 5 -2.01 25.77 -17.31
C PRO A 5 -3.47 25.34 -17.14
N THR A 6 -3.78 24.16 -17.68
CA THR A 6 -5.07 23.48 -17.48
C THR A 6 -5.23 23.02 -16.03
N GLN A 7 -6.46 22.67 -15.63
CA GLN A 7 -6.71 22.10 -14.29
C GLN A 7 -5.88 20.83 -14.05
N LEU A 8 -5.75 19.97 -15.06
CA LEU A 8 -4.91 18.77 -15.00
C LEU A 8 -3.43 19.13 -14.79
N GLY A 9 -2.91 20.13 -15.51
CA GLY A 9 -1.54 20.60 -15.35
C GLY A 9 -1.28 21.21 -13.96
N ARG A 10 -2.24 21.98 -13.42
CA ARG A 10 -2.17 22.52 -12.06
C ARG A 10 -2.20 21.40 -11.01
N ALA A 11 -3.09 20.42 -11.18
CA ALA A 11 -3.18 19.27 -10.28
C ALA A 11 -1.87 18.47 -10.26
N ALA A 12 -1.29 18.19 -11.43
CA ALA A 12 0.00 17.49 -11.53
C ALA A 12 1.11 18.24 -10.78
N LEU A 13 1.21 19.56 -10.97
CA LEU A 13 2.20 20.41 -10.32
C LEU A 13 2.04 20.40 -8.79
N VAL A 14 0.83 20.65 -8.27
CA VAL A 14 0.61 20.74 -6.81
C VAL A 14 0.74 19.38 -6.13
N SER A 15 0.47 18.29 -6.84
CA SER A 15 0.64 16.93 -6.34
C SER A 15 2.06 16.37 -6.51
N ALA A 16 3.00 17.19 -7.01
CA ALA A 16 4.39 16.80 -7.29
C ALA A 16 4.50 15.56 -8.20
N LEU A 17 3.50 15.30 -9.04
CA LEU A 17 3.50 14.19 -9.99
C LEU A 17 4.21 14.62 -11.27
N PRO A 18 5.23 13.88 -11.74
CA PRO A 18 5.78 14.07 -13.08
C PRO A 18 4.66 13.98 -14.14
N PRO A 19 4.74 14.73 -15.26
CA PRO A 19 3.67 14.76 -16.27
C PRO A 19 3.21 13.37 -16.73
N ASP A 20 4.15 12.46 -17.02
CA ASP A 20 3.83 11.09 -17.47
C ASP A 20 3.10 10.28 -16.38
N ALA A 21 3.53 10.44 -15.11
CA ALA A 21 2.87 9.81 -13.97
C ALA A 21 1.48 10.40 -13.75
N ALA A 22 1.30 11.71 -13.90
CA ALA A 22 0.00 12.37 -13.76
C ALA A 22 -1.00 11.91 -14.83
N LEU A 23 -0.56 11.73 -16.08
CA LEU A 23 -1.42 11.17 -17.14
C LEU A 23 -1.85 9.75 -16.84
N PHE A 24 -0.93 8.93 -16.33
CA PHE A 24 -1.26 7.56 -15.91
C PHE A 24 -2.26 7.54 -14.75
N VAL A 25 -1.99 8.30 -13.69
CA VAL A 25 -2.89 8.44 -12.53
C VAL A 25 -4.26 8.94 -12.96
N PHE A 26 -4.32 9.95 -13.83
CA PHE A 26 -5.57 10.47 -14.36
C PHE A 26 -6.38 9.40 -15.07
N ALA A 27 -5.77 8.64 -15.98
CA ALA A 27 -6.44 7.58 -16.74
C ALA A 27 -6.99 6.47 -15.81
N ASP A 28 -6.20 6.05 -14.83
CA ASP A 28 -6.57 5.01 -13.88
C ASP A 28 -7.71 5.44 -12.96
N LEU A 29 -7.62 6.64 -12.39
CA LEU A 29 -8.65 7.18 -11.53
C LEU A 29 -9.93 7.45 -12.33
N GLN A 30 -9.82 7.97 -13.56
CA GLN A 30 -10.97 8.14 -14.44
C GLN A 30 -11.65 6.80 -14.73
N GLN A 31 -10.90 5.72 -14.92
CA GLN A 31 -11.48 4.38 -15.06
C GLN A 31 -12.14 3.92 -13.74
N ALA A 32 -11.51 4.17 -12.59
CA ALA A 32 -12.06 3.84 -11.28
C ALA A 32 -13.38 4.55 -11.00
N THR A 33 -13.61 5.78 -11.50
CA THR A 33 -14.90 6.46 -11.34
C THR A 33 -16.09 5.69 -11.93
N LYS A 34 -15.87 4.77 -12.86
CA LYS A 34 -16.92 3.95 -13.48
C LYS A 34 -17.24 2.70 -12.67
N ALA A 35 -16.26 2.15 -11.96
CA ALA A 35 -16.41 0.94 -11.16
C ALA A 35 -15.31 0.86 -10.10
N VAL A 36 -15.70 0.77 -8.83
CA VAL A 36 -14.80 0.51 -7.72
C VAL A 36 -15.28 -0.72 -6.97
N ALA A 37 -14.42 -1.73 -6.82
CA ALA A 37 -14.65 -2.84 -5.89
C ALA A 37 -14.46 -2.36 -4.45
N LEU A 38 -15.54 -2.36 -3.65
CA LEU A 38 -15.58 -1.91 -2.25
C LEU A 38 -15.70 -3.05 -1.23
N ASP A 39 -15.80 -4.30 -1.70
CA ASP A 39 -15.86 -5.51 -0.88
C ASP A 39 -14.54 -5.82 -0.17
N THR A 40 -13.43 -5.26 -0.68
CA THR A 40 -12.11 -5.26 -0.05
C THR A 40 -11.43 -3.91 -0.31
N GLU A 41 -10.36 -3.62 0.42
CA GLU A 41 -9.58 -2.38 0.22
C GLU A 41 -8.50 -2.50 -0.87
N LEU A 42 -8.35 -3.68 -1.48
CA LEU A 42 -7.28 -3.96 -2.44
C LEU A 42 -7.36 -3.07 -3.69
N HIS A 43 -8.56 -2.74 -4.16
CA HIS A 43 -8.69 -1.88 -5.35
C HIS A 43 -8.25 -0.44 -5.05
N MET A 44 -8.61 0.12 -3.89
CA MET A 44 -8.09 1.43 -3.47
C MET A 44 -6.58 1.40 -3.36
N LEU A 45 -6.04 0.33 -2.78
CA LEU A 45 -4.61 0.16 -2.60
C LEU A 45 -3.87 0.08 -3.95
N TYR A 46 -4.44 -0.62 -4.93
CA TYR A 46 -3.91 -0.65 -6.29
C TYR A 46 -3.81 0.76 -6.89
N LEU A 47 -4.86 1.59 -6.75
CA LEU A 47 -4.87 2.96 -7.28
C LEU A 47 -3.78 3.84 -6.66
N VAL A 48 -3.40 3.59 -5.41
CA VAL A 48 -2.30 4.28 -4.72
C VAL A 48 -0.99 3.49 -4.68
N THR A 49 -0.88 2.42 -5.47
CA THR A 49 0.39 1.70 -5.65
C THR A 49 1.13 2.33 -6.83
N PRO A 50 2.43 2.66 -6.72
CA PRO A 50 3.22 3.21 -7.82
C PRO A 50 3.34 2.25 -9.01
N THR A 51 3.43 2.79 -10.23
CA THR A 51 3.49 1.99 -11.47
C THR A 51 4.85 1.41 -11.79
N ASN A 52 5.93 2.10 -11.42
CA ASN A 52 7.30 1.71 -11.77
C ASN A 52 8.04 1.14 -10.56
N CYS A 53 7.53 0.02 -10.05
CA CYS A 53 8.13 -0.66 -8.91
C CYS A 53 9.28 -1.55 -9.40
N THR A 54 10.52 -1.05 -9.31
CA THR A 54 11.76 -1.84 -9.60
C THR A 54 11.97 -3.02 -8.64
N VAL A 55 11.10 -3.13 -7.63
CA VAL A 55 11.04 -4.18 -6.61
C VAL A 55 11.02 -5.59 -7.19
N TRP A 56 10.49 -5.74 -8.40
CA TRP A 56 10.27 -7.05 -9.06
C TRP A 56 11.31 -7.37 -10.15
N GLN A 57 12.45 -6.68 -10.19
CA GLN A 57 13.52 -7.05 -11.11
C GLN A 57 13.95 -8.51 -10.87
N GLY A 58 13.86 -9.33 -11.92
CA GLY A 58 14.19 -10.75 -11.84
C GLY A 58 13.17 -11.61 -11.09
N CYS A 59 11.91 -11.16 -10.96
CA CYS A 59 10.89 -11.91 -10.24
C CYS A 59 10.65 -13.33 -10.80
N ASP A 60 10.35 -14.27 -9.90
CA ASP A 60 9.98 -15.65 -10.24
C ASP A 60 8.52 -15.72 -10.71
N TRP A 61 8.32 -15.69 -12.03
CA TRP A 61 6.98 -15.75 -12.64
C TRP A 61 6.23 -17.05 -12.32
N ASN A 62 6.92 -18.17 -12.05
CA ASN A 62 6.25 -19.41 -11.62
C ASN A 62 5.63 -19.22 -10.25
N HIS A 63 6.36 -18.58 -9.34
CA HIS A 63 5.86 -18.26 -8.01
C HIS A 63 4.68 -17.28 -8.05
N LEU A 64 4.79 -16.22 -8.86
CA LEU A 64 3.69 -15.26 -9.06
C LEU A 64 2.45 -15.92 -9.67
N GLN A 65 2.63 -16.89 -10.58
CA GLN A 65 1.52 -17.68 -11.09
C GLN A 65 0.83 -18.49 -9.99
N ASN A 66 1.60 -19.15 -9.12
CA ASN A 66 1.06 -19.90 -7.99
C ASN A 66 0.25 -19.02 -7.04
N ILE A 67 0.71 -17.79 -6.78
CA ILE A 67 -0.05 -16.79 -6.01
C ILE A 67 -1.34 -16.44 -6.76
N PHE A 68 -1.25 -16.12 -8.06
CA PHE A 68 -2.40 -15.71 -8.86
C PHE A 68 -3.52 -16.77 -8.92
N LEU A 69 -3.16 -18.05 -8.99
CA LEU A 69 -4.13 -19.15 -8.99
C LEU A 69 -4.86 -19.30 -7.65
N LYS A 70 -4.20 -18.93 -6.55
CA LYS A 70 -4.72 -19.03 -5.17
C LYS A 70 -5.47 -17.79 -4.69
N LEU A 71 -5.63 -16.77 -5.54
CA LEU A 71 -6.34 -15.54 -5.18
C LEU A 71 -7.74 -15.84 -4.63
N LEU A 72 -8.08 -15.11 -3.57
CA LEU A 72 -9.40 -15.11 -2.96
C LEU A 72 -10.44 -14.49 -3.92
N PRO A 73 -11.75 -14.74 -3.71
CA PRO A 73 -12.79 -14.21 -4.60
C PRO A 73 -12.76 -12.69 -4.78
N GLY A 74 -12.49 -11.92 -3.71
CA GLY A 74 -12.34 -10.46 -3.79
C GLY A 74 -11.13 -10.03 -4.62
N GLU A 75 -9.99 -10.69 -4.41
CA GLU A 75 -8.75 -10.40 -5.15
C GLU A 75 -8.87 -10.75 -6.63
N LYS A 76 -9.56 -11.84 -6.97
CA LYS A 76 -9.88 -12.22 -8.37
C LYS A 76 -10.75 -11.17 -9.07
N ARG A 77 -11.71 -10.59 -8.35
CA ARG A 77 -12.52 -9.47 -8.88
C ARG A 77 -11.65 -8.26 -9.18
N VAL A 78 -10.77 -7.88 -8.25
CA VAL A 78 -9.85 -6.76 -8.45
C VAL A 78 -8.90 -7.04 -9.62
N ALA A 79 -8.32 -8.24 -9.70
CA ALA A 79 -7.47 -8.64 -10.82
C ALA A 79 -8.18 -8.44 -12.18
N LYS A 80 -9.44 -8.88 -12.29
CA LYS A 80 -10.26 -8.68 -13.48
C LYS A 80 -10.53 -7.20 -13.77
N LEU A 81 -10.84 -6.39 -12.76
CA LEU A 81 -11.11 -4.96 -12.93
C LEU A 81 -9.88 -4.19 -13.42
N VAL A 82 -8.69 -4.51 -12.91
CA VAL A 82 -7.45 -3.85 -13.31
C VAL A 82 -6.82 -4.45 -14.57
N GLY A 83 -7.34 -5.56 -15.09
CA GLY A 83 -6.84 -6.23 -16.29
C GLY A 83 -5.70 -7.24 -16.07
N ALA A 84 -5.35 -7.53 -14.81
CA ALA A 84 -4.39 -8.56 -14.46
C ALA A 84 -4.99 -9.95 -14.76
N ASN A 85 -4.30 -10.75 -15.56
CA ASN A 85 -4.84 -12.00 -16.06
C ASN A 85 -3.80 -13.13 -16.11
N ASN A 86 -4.29 -14.35 -15.95
CA ASN A 86 -3.44 -15.54 -15.95
C ASN A 86 -2.77 -15.80 -17.30
N GLY A 87 -3.39 -15.40 -18.42
CA GLY A 87 -2.83 -15.63 -19.76
C GLY A 87 -1.48 -14.94 -19.96
N PHE A 88 -1.39 -13.68 -19.54
CA PHE A 88 -0.13 -12.93 -19.56
C PHE A 88 0.92 -13.57 -18.64
N ILE A 89 0.54 -13.95 -17.41
CA ILE A 89 1.46 -14.60 -16.45
C ILE A 89 1.99 -15.93 -17.02
N VAL A 90 1.13 -16.74 -17.65
CA VAL A 90 1.53 -18.00 -18.29
C VAL A 90 2.49 -17.76 -19.47
N SER A 91 2.24 -16.74 -20.31
CA SER A 91 3.19 -16.39 -21.37
C SER A 91 4.55 -16.00 -20.79
N ARG A 92 4.55 -15.43 -19.58
CA ARG A 92 5.78 -15.05 -18.90
C ARG A 92 6.58 -16.23 -18.40
N VAL A 93 5.90 -17.19 -17.78
CA VAL A 93 6.47 -18.49 -17.36
C VAL A 93 7.06 -19.26 -18.54
N ARG A 94 6.41 -19.22 -19.70
CA ARG A 94 6.89 -19.87 -20.95
C ARG A 94 8.08 -19.17 -21.60
N GLY A 95 8.56 -18.05 -21.05
CA GLY A 95 9.75 -17.36 -21.54
C GLY A 95 9.52 -16.46 -22.77
N THR A 96 8.28 -16.12 -23.13
CA THR A 96 7.98 -15.22 -24.27
C THR A 96 8.67 -13.86 -24.09
N SER A 97 9.71 -13.48 -24.83
CA SER A 97 10.39 -12.20 -24.57
C SER A 97 9.44 -10.99 -24.73
N ILE A 98 9.28 -10.19 -23.68
CA ILE A 98 8.48 -8.95 -23.66
C ILE A 98 9.33 -7.90 -22.93
N SER A 99 9.32 -6.67 -23.45
CA SER A 99 10.01 -5.55 -22.81
C SER A 99 9.53 -5.36 -21.37
N THR A 100 10.44 -5.12 -20.43
CA THR A 100 10.08 -4.74 -19.06
C THR A 100 9.33 -3.41 -19.00
N PHE A 101 9.44 -2.57 -20.02
CA PHE A 101 8.68 -1.32 -20.16
C PHE A 101 7.29 -1.52 -20.76
N ASP A 102 6.91 -2.76 -21.10
CA ASP A 102 5.56 -3.05 -21.59
C ASP A 102 4.51 -2.72 -20.53
N ARG A 103 3.40 -2.10 -20.97
CA ARG A 103 2.33 -1.67 -20.08
C ARG A 103 1.69 -2.83 -19.34
N ASN A 104 1.50 -3.98 -19.99
CA ASN A 104 0.94 -5.15 -19.32
C ASN A 104 1.93 -5.71 -18.30
N TYR A 105 3.23 -5.70 -18.62
CA TYR A 105 4.26 -6.11 -17.66
C TYR A 105 4.18 -5.31 -16.37
N GLN A 106 4.20 -3.97 -16.47
CA GLN A 106 4.11 -3.08 -15.31
C GLN A 106 2.77 -3.20 -14.56
N LEU A 107 1.66 -3.38 -15.29
CA LEU A 107 0.33 -3.59 -14.70
C LEU A 107 0.29 -4.81 -13.79
N HIS A 108 0.85 -5.95 -14.22
CA HIS A 108 0.84 -7.18 -13.43
C HIS A 108 1.76 -7.06 -12.21
N LEU A 109 2.95 -6.46 -12.35
CA LEU A 109 3.84 -6.22 -11.22
C LEU A 109 3.23 -5.26 -10.20
N ARG A 110 2.54 -4.22 -10.66
CA ARG A 110 1.79 -3.33 -9.78
C ARG A 110 0.66 -4.05 -9.04
N PHE A 111 -0.03 -4.99 -9.71
CA PHE A 111 -1.04 -5.81 -9.04
C PHE A 111 -0.45 -6.66 -7.92
N PHE A 112 0.70 -7.33 -8.15
CA PHE A 112 1.39 -8.07 -7.09
C PHE A 112 1.96 -7.15 -5.99
N SER A 113 2.40 -5.95 -6.33
CA SER A 113 2.79 -4.92 -5.37
C SER A 113 1.61 -4.55 -4.46
N ALA A 114 0.42 -4.34 -5.04
CA ALA A 114 -0.79 -4.04 -4.28
C ALA A 114 -1.18 -5.20 -3.36
N LEU A 115 -1.03 -6.47 -3.78
CA LEU A 115 -1.26 -7.63 -2.91
C LEU A 115 -0.28 -7.66 -1.73
N ALA A 116 1.01 -7.42 -1.96
CA ALA A 116 2.01 -7.37 -0.90
C ALA A 116 1.71 -6.24 0.09
N LEU A 117 1.39 -5.04 -0.41
CA LEU A 117 1.00 -3.92 0.43
C LEU A 117 -0.32 -4.17 1.18
N PHE A 118 -1.24 -4.93 0.59
CA PHE A 118 -2.52 -5.27 1.22
C PHE A 118 -2.29 -6.12 2.46
N ASP A 119 -1.35 -7.05 2.39
CA ASP A 119 -0.92 -7.83 3.55
C ASP A 119 -0.25 -6.96 4.62
N ILE A 120 0.57 -5.98 4.22
CA ILE A 120 1.23 -5.04 5.13
C ILE A 120 0.22 -4.17 5.89
N ILE A 121 -0.76 -3.56 5.21
CA ILE A 121 -1.77 -2.72 5.89
C ILE A 121 -2.77 -3.54 6.71
N ASN A 122 -2.74 -4.86 6.57
CA ASN A 122 -3.48 -5.81 7.43
C ASN A 122 -2.59 -6.39 8.55
N GLU A 123 -1.47 -5.73 8.84
CA GLU A 123 -0.55 -6.00 9.95
C GLU A 123 0.14 -7.37 9.90
N LYS A 124 0.31 -7.93 8.70
CA LYS A 124 1.30 -9.00 8.52
C LYS A 124 2.70 -8.42 8.63
N SER A 125 3.63 -9.16 9.25
CA SER A 125 5.01 -8.71 9.39
C SER A 125 5.66 -8.52 8.02
N ILE A 126 6.56 -7.54 7.90
CA ILE A 126 7.31 -7.30 6.67
C ILE A 126 8.12 -8.54 6.31
N GLU A 127 8.64 -9.26 7.31
CA GLU A 127 9.39 -10.50 7.15
C GLU A 127 8.55 -11.60 6.50
N ASP A 128 7.33 -11.84 6.98
CA ASP A 128 6.44 -12.86 6.44
C ASP A 128 6.01 -12.54 5.01
N VAL A 129 5.67 -11.26 4.74
CA VAL A 129 5.27 -10.81 3.41
C VAL A 129 6.45 -10.88 2.43
N ALA A 130 7.63 -10.44 2.85
CA ALA A 130 8.85 -10.49 2.03
C ALA A 130 9.18 -11.94 1.63
N SER A 131 9.13 -12.86 2.61
CA SER A 131 9.31 -14.30 2.38
C SER A 131 8.25 -14.85 1.43
N TYR A 132 6.97 -14.55 1.67
CA TYR A 132 5.86 -15.06 0.86
C TYR A 132 5.94 -14.60 -0.60
N PHE A 133 6.30 -13.33 -0.87
CA PHE A 133 6.41 -12.80 -2.23
C PHE A 133 7.80 -13.02 -2.87
N LYS A 134 8.75 -13.66 -2.14
CA LYS A 134 10.15 -13.83 -2.55
C LYS A 134 10.83 -12.50 -2.93
N ILE A 135 10.56 -11.45 -2.16
CA ILE A 135 11.18 -10.13 -2.30
C ILE A 135 12.05 -9.85 -1.08
N SER A 136 13.11 -9.04 -1.24
CA SER A 136 13.93 -8.69 -0.08
C SER A 136 13.15 -7.79 0.88
N ARG A 137 13.37 -7.97 2.19
CA ARG A 137 12.76 -7.13 3.25
C ARG A 137 12.99 -5.63 3.00
N GLY A 138 14.22 -5.23 2.66
CA GLY A 138 14.56 -3.82 2.41
C GLY A 138 13.86 -3.26 1.16
N THR A 139 13.71 -4.09 0.13
CA THR A 139 12.99 -3.70 -1.09
C THR A 139 11.48 -3.54 -0.82
N LEU A 140 10.88 -4.44 -0.03
CA LEU A 140 9.49 -4.31 0.39
C LEU A 140 9.26 -3.08 1.28
N GLN A 141 10.17 -2.78 2.21
CA GLN A 141 10.13 -1.54 3.00
C GLN A 141 10.20 -0.29 2.13
N THR A 142 11.08 -0.31 1.12
CA THR A 142 11.18 0.79 0.15
C THR A 142 9.87 0.96 -0.63
N LEU A 143 9.28 -0.13 -1.11
CA LEU A 143 7.99 -0.13 -1.79
C LEU A 143 6.88 0.46 -0.90
N GLN A 144 6.82 0.01 0.36
CA GLN A 144 5.86 0.50 1.35
C GLN A 144 5.94 2.01 1.50
N GLN A 145 7.15 2.54 1.73
CA GLN A 145 7.31 3.97 1.98
C GLN A 145 7.14 4.85 0.73
N GLN A 146 7.56 4.35 -0.43
CA GLN A 146 7.26 4.99 -1.72
C GLN A 146 5.76 5.03 -1.98
N SER A 147 5.03 3.96 -1.66
CA SER A 147 3.59 3.89 -1.82
C SER A 147 2.85 4.81 -0.85
N ALA A 148 3.34 4.98 0.39
CA ALA A 148 2.80 5.96 1.32
C ALA A 148 2.88 7.39 0.77
N THR A 149 4.04 7.76 0.22
CA THR A 149 4.25 9.06 -0.43
C THR A 149 3.35 9.23 -1.65
N TYR A 150 3.32 8.22 -2.52
CA TYR A 150 2.49 8.23 -3.72
C TYR A 150 0.99 8.31 -3.39
N ALA A 151 0.52 7.64 -2.35
CA ALA A 151 -0.86 7.75 -1.88
C ALA A 151 -1.23 9.19 -1.50
N ALA A 152 -0.34 9.90 -0.79
CA ALA A 152 -0.56 11.31 -0.47
C ALA A 152 -0.62 12.19 -1.73
N MET A 153 0.25 11.93 -2.72
CA MET A 153 0.25 12.62 -4.01
C MET A 153 -1.07 12.38 -4.77
N VAL A 154 -1.54 11.13 -4.84
CA VAL A 154 -2.81 10.76 -5.51
C VAL A 154 -4.01 11.41 -4.82
N VAL A 155 -4.05 11.44 -3.47
CA VAL A 155 -5.11 12.12 -2.71
C VAL A 155 -5.11 13.63 -3.00
N SER A 156 -3.93 14.26 -3.02
CA SER A 156 -3.78 15.67 -3.43
C SER A 156 -4.28 15.90 -4.86
N PHE A 157 -3.95 14.98 -5.77
CA PHE A 157 -4.32 15.07 -7.17
C PHE A 157 -5.84 15.00 -7.38
N CYS A 158 -6.50 14.02 -6.74
CA CYS A 158 -7.96 13.94 -6.71
C CYS A 158 -8.60 15.23 -6.16
N SER A 159 -7.98 15.84 -5.14
CA SER A 159 -8.49 17.08 -4.55
C SER A 159 -8.51 18.23 -5.55
N HIS A 160 -7.43 18.41 -6.32
CA HIS A 160 -7.29 19.50 -7.29
C HIS A 160 -8.12 19.28 -8.56
N LEU A 161 -8.47 18.03 -8.88
CA LEU A 161 -9.40 17.70 -9.96
C LEU A 161 -10.88 17.78 -9.53
N GLY A 162 -11.16 18.01 -8.25
CA GLY A 162 -12.54 18.03 -7.73
C GLY A 162 -13.17 16.64 -7.57
N TRP A 163 -12.38 15.56 -7.61
CA TRP A 163 -12.84 14.19 -7.43
C TRP A 163 -13.00 13.85 -5.95
N THR A 164 -13.97 14.51 -5.31
CA THR A 164 -14.18 14.49 -3.87
C THR A 164 -14.37 13.09 -3.29
N TYR A 165 -15.26 12.28 -3.87
CA TYR A 165 -15.52 10.93 -3.37
C TYR A 165 -14.31 10.01 -3.49
N LEU A 166 -13.56 10.13 -4.59
CA LEU A 166 -12.35 9.32 -4.80
C LEU A 166 -11.24 9.75 -3.85
N ARG A 167 -11.07 11.05 -3.62
CA ARG A 167 -10.16 11.56 -2.58
C ARG A 167 -10.52 11.00 -1.21
N ASP A 168 -11.80 11.03 -0.82
CA ASP A 168 -12.23 10.59 0.50
C ASP A 168 -12.08 9.07 0.68
N LEU A 169 -12.32 8.30 -0.39
CA LEU A 169 -12.07 6.85 -0.43
C LEU A 169 -10.59 6.49 -0.25
N LEU A 170 -9.69 7.28 -0.86
CA LEU A 170 -8.24 7.04 -0.80
C LEU A 170 -7.57 7.70 0.42
N ARG A 171 -8.29 8.55 1.16
CA ARG A 171 -7.77 9.24 2.34
C ARG A 171 -7.39 8.23 3.42
N GLY A 172 -6.22 8.44 4.03
CA GLY A 172 -5.71 7.60 5.13
C GLY A 172 -4.82 6.44 4.69
N PHE A 173 -4.84 6.04 3.41
CA PHE A 173 -3.92 5.01 2.91
C PHE A 173 -2.44 5.41 3.04
N ALA A 174 -2.11 6.70 2.92
CA ALA A 174 -0.74 7.19 3.14
C ALA A 174 -0.21 6.81 4.53
N THR A 175 -0.97 7.13 5.60
CA THR A 175 -0.60 6.79 6.98
C THR A 175 -0.57 5.27 7.20
N ARG A 176 -1.59 4.56 6.71
CA ARG A 176 -1.66 3.09 6.83
C ARG A 176 -0.50 2.38 6.16
N LEU A 177 -0.08 2.86 4.98
CA LEU A 177 1.10 2.37 4.28
C LEU A 177 2.38 2.73 5.04
N ALA A 178 2.54 3.97 5.50
CA ALA A 178 3.74 4.42 6.21
C ALA A 178 4.03 3.57 7.46
N PHE A 179 2.99 3.23 8.23
CA PHE A 179 3.14 2.47 9.47
C PHE A 179 2.85 0.96 9.32
N GLY A 180 2.24 0.54 8.22
CA GLY A 180 1.82 -0.86 8.03
C GLY A 180 0.69 -1.27 8.98
N VAL A 181 -0.35 -0.44 9.06
CA VAL A 181 -1.45 -0.61 10.03
C VAL A 181 -2.83 -0.61 9.39
N ARG A 182 -3.78 -1.27 10.07
CA ARG A 182 -5.19 -1.13 9.76
C ARG A 182 -5.73 0.25 10.15
N ARG A 183 -6.92 0.57 9.65
CA ARG A 183 -7.54 1.89 9.78
C ARG A 183 -7.72 2.30 11.24
N GLU A 184 -8.10 1.38 12.11
CA GLU A 184 -8.37 1.64 13.53
C GLU A 184 -7.15 2.15 14.31
N LEU A 185 -5.93 1.91 13.82
CA LEU A 185 -4.71 2.37 14.49
C LEU A 185 -4.20 3.73 13.99
N THR A 186 -4.82 4.29 12.94
CA THR A 186 -4.29 5.49 12.25
C THR A 186 -4.21 6.72 13.16
N GLU A 187 -5.13 6.86 14.11
CA GLU A 187 -5.11 7.95 15.08
C GLU A 187 -3.95 7.80 16.06
N LEU A 188 -3.73 6.60 16.60
CA LEU A 188 -2.67 6.34 17.58
C LEU A 188 -1.27 6.49 16.98
N VAL A 189 -1.03 5.97 15.77
CA VAL A 189 0.30 6.07 15.11
C VAL A 189 0.64 7.50 14.65
N SER A 190 -0.34 8.42 14.67
CA SER A 190 -0.07 9.83 14.40
C SER A 190 0.55 10.57 15.59
N ILE A 191 0.56 9.94 16.78
CA ILE A 191 1.23 10.45 17.97
C ILE A 191 2.72 10.15 17.88
N GLU A 192 3.56 11.17 18.09
CA GLU A 192 5.01 11.03 18.05
C GLU A 192 5.50 9.96 19.04
N GLY A 193 6.34 9.05 18.56
CA GLY A 193 6.88 7.95 19.36
C GLY A 193 5.97 6.72 19.49
N ILE A 194 4.77 6.72 18.91
CA ILE A 194 3.92 5.52 18.84
C ILE A 194 4.08 4.87 17.45
N ASP A 195 4.75 3.73 17.42
CA ASP A 195 4.83 2.87 16.24
C ASP A 195 3.62 1.92 16.14
N ALA A 196 3.57 1.12 15.08
CA ALA A 196 2.50 0.15 14.84
C ALA A 196 2.33 -0.87 15.99
N SER A 197 3.43 -1.34 16.57
CA SER A 197 3.39 -2.32 17.65
C SER A 197 2.81 -1.72 18.93
N ARG A 198 3.24 -0.52 19.29
CA ARG A 198 2.71 0.22 20.44
C ARG A 198 1.24 0.59 20.25
N ALA A 199 0.87 1.07 19.06
CA ALA A 199 -0.53 1.38 18.73
C ALA A 199 -1.44 0.15 18.88
N ARG A 200 -0.99 -1.02 18.40
CA ARG A 200 -1.74 -2.27 18.55
C ARG A 200 -1.94 -2.64 20.02
N VAL A 201 -0.91 -2.53 20.85
CA VAL A 201 -1.03 -2.81 22.30
C VAL A 201 -2.04 -1.88 22.99
N PHE A 202 -2.03 -0.58 22.68
CA PHE A 202 -3.03 0.36 23.21
C PHE A 202 -4.44 -0.03 22.76
N HIS A 203 -4.61 -0.28 21.46
CA HIS A 203 -5.91 -0.65 20.88
C HIS A 203 -6.46 -1.94 21.50
N ASP A 204 -5.62 -2.95 21.74
CA ASP A 204 -6.02 -4.22 22.35
C ASP A 204 -6.39 -4.07 23.85
N HIS A 205 -6.12 -2.91 24.45
CA HIS A 205 -6.50 -2.53 25.81
C HIS A 205 -7.55 -1.39 25.83
N ASP A 206 -8.37 -1.31 24.79
CA ASP A 206 -9.49 -0.37 24.64
C ASP A 206 -9.07 1.11 24.68
N ILE A 207 -7.81 1.41 24.31
CA ILE A 207 -7.33 2.78 24.08
C ILE A 207 -7.16 2.95 22.58
N THR A 208 -8.17 3.53 21.95
CA THR A 208 -8.31 3.63 20.49
C THR A 208 -8.11 5.04 19.95
N SER A 209 -8.17 6.06 20.82
CA SER A 209 -8.08 7.47 20.44
C SER A 209 -7.04 8.26 21.26
N MET A 210 -6.65 9.43 20.75
CA MET A 210 -5.80 10.39 21.47
C MET A 210 -6.45 10.84 22.77
N VAL A 211 -7.78 11.00 22.77
CA VAL A 211 -8.55 11.44 23.94
C VAL A 211 -8.48 10.38 25.04
N GLU A 212 -8.74 9.12 24.70
CA GLU A 212 -8.63 8.00 25.66
C GLU A 212 -7.21 7.86 26.21
N LEU A 213 -6.19 7.99 25.36
CA LEU A 213 -4.81 7.96 25.79
C LEU A 213 -4.47 9.12 26.73
N SER A 214 -4.95 10.33 26.44
CA SER A 214 -4.71 11.52 27.27
C SER A 214 -5.33 11.44 28.67
N ASN A 215 -6.42 10.67 28.80
CA ASN A 215 -7.09 10.44 30.09
C ASN A 215 -6.44 9.31 30.91
N CYS A 216 -5.47 8.58 30.35
CA CYS A 216 -4.75 7.52 31.07
C CYS A 216 -3.68 8.11 31.99
N THR A 217 -3.46 7.43 33.13
CA THR A 217 -2.35 7.79 34.01
C THR A 217 -1.02 7.42 33.37
N VAL A 218 0.04 8.18 33.68
CA VAL A 218 1.40 7.90 33.21
C VAL A 218 1.83 6.47 33.53
N LYS A 219 1.45 5.97 34.72
CA LYS A 219 1.70 4.58 35.13
C LYS A 219 1.06 3.58 34.17
N LYS A 220 -0.24 3.74 33.86
CA LYS A 220 -0.95 2.86 32.92
C LYS A 220 -0.29 2.87 31.54
N ILE A 221 0.10 4.04 31.04
CA ILE A 221 0.77 4.17 29.75
C ILE A 221 2.13 3.43 29.75
N ALA A 222 2.94 3.63 30.80
CA ALA A 222 4.23 2.96 30.95
C ALA A 222 4.08 1.43 31.02
N ASP A 223 3.10 0.94 31.79
CA ASP A 223 2.80 -0.48 31.92
C ASP A 223 2.43 -1.09 30.56
N LEU A 224 1.56 -0.43 29.78
CA LEU A 224 1.19 -0.90 28.44
C LEU A 224 2.36 -0.88 27.45
N LEU A 225 3.15 0.20 27.43
CA LEU A 225 4.32 0.29 26.55
C LEU A 225 5.35 -0.81 26.84
N SER A 226 5.45 -1.27 28.10
CA SER A 226 6.35 -2.37 28.47
C SER A 226 5.97 -3.71 27.80
N LEU A 227 4.69 -3.91 27.45
CA LEU A 227 4.20 -5.09 26.76
C LEU A 227 4.57 -5.11 25.27
N ALA A 228 4.77 -3.93 24.68
CA ALA A 228 5.11 -3.78 23.26
C ALA A 228 6.58 -4.09 22.94
N VAL A 229 7.43 -4.29 23.95
CA VAL A 229 8.85 -4.57 23.75
C VAL A 229 9.00 -6.03 23.28
N PRO A 230 9.56 -6.29 22.08
CA PRO A 230 9.82 -7.64 21.64
C PRO A 230 10.88 -8.27 22.54
N PHE A 231 10.45 -9.10 23.50
CA PHE A 231 11.36 -9.87 24.34
C PHE A 231 12.05 -10.93 23.45
N SER A 232 13.30 -10.68 23.04
CA SER A 232 14.14 -11.70 22.43
C SER A 232 14.49 -12.75 23.47
N ARG A 233 13.85 -13.92 23.37
CA ARG A 233 14.04 -15.05 24.29
C ARG A 233 15.39 -15.78 24.09
N TYR A 234 16.36 -15.20 23.39
CA TYR A 234 17.60 -15.86 22.96
C TYR A 234 18.82 -15.70 23.89
N PHE A 235 18.73 -15.04 25.04
CA PHE A 235 19.86 -14.88 25.98
C PHE A 235 19.72 -15.65 27.30
N ARG A 236 19.29 -16.92 27.25
CA ARG A 236 19.56 -17.88 28.33
C ARG A 236 19.92 -19.25 27.77
N LYS A 237 21.18 -19.42 27.38
CA LYS A 237 21.94 -20.68 27.45
C LYS A 237 23.42 -20.40 27.17
N SER A 238 24.17 -20.07 28.23
CA SER A 238 25.58 -20.46 28.44
C SER A 238 26.15 -19.73 29.67
N LEU A 239 25.83 -20.26 30.86
CA LEU A 239 26.77 -20.40 31.96
C LEU A 239 26.55 -21.81 32.52
#